data_AF-A0A2P8GC46-F1
#
_entry.id   AF-A0A2P8GC46-F1
#
_cell.length_a   1.000
_cell.length_b   1.000
_cell.length_c   1.000
_cell.angle_alpha   90.00
_cell.angle_beta   90.00
_cell.angle_gamma   90.00
#
_symmetry.space_group_name_H-M   'P 1'
#
loop_
_entity.id
_entity.type
_entity.pdbx_description
1 polymer ?
#
loop_
_entity_poly.entity_id
_entity_poly.type
_entity_poly.pdbx_seq_one_letter_code
_entity_poly.pdbx_strand_id
1 'polypeptide(L)'
;MSLRNLKGVAYLCVFISIVCIISALSKSNSATVDHTFVKTDDVGGTGGDVPAIRALNGLVQANFLDRDYYEASSIETSSGLRIYANYNKKHQALFIGTADGWSFFYYATPAELNMIADHSIPAHKLHEFLRPFPEERLDEIPTRSRSWSLL
;
A
#
# COMPACT_ATOMS: atom_id res chain seq x y z
N MET A 1 36.99 41.66 2.82
CA MET A 1 36.36 40.51 2.14
C MET A 1 35.55 41.05 0.97
N SER A 2 35.85 40.66 -0.28
CA SER A 2 35.24 41.27 -1.48
C SER A 2 33.76 40.92 -1.62
N LEU A 3 32.92 41.91 -1.92
CA LEU A 3 31.47 41.77 -2.18
C LEU A 3 31.14 40.71 -3.27
N ARG A 4 32.11 40.36 -4.14
CA ARG A 4 31.95 39.30 -5.14
C ARG A 4 31.91 37.89 -4.54
N ASN A 5 32.68 37.65 -3.47
CA ASN A 5 32.72 36.36 -2.80
C ASN A 5 31.44 36.10 -1.98
N LEU A 6 30.81 37.16 -1.46
CA LEU A 6 29.57 37.06 -0.69
C LEU A 6 28.38 36.62 -1.56
N LYS A 7 28.31 37.10 -2.81
CA LYS A 7 27.28 36.70 -3.77
C LYS A 7 27.42 35.23 -4.18
N GLY A 8 28.64 34.77 -4.45
CA GLY A 8 28.90 33.37 -4.81
C GLY A 8 28.49 32.39 -3.70
N VAL A 9 28.74 32.73 -2.44
CA VAL A 9 28.33 31.92 -1.28
C VAL A 9 26.80 31.90 -1.13
N ALA A 10 26.13 33.04 -1.32
CA ALA A 10 24.67 33.10 -1.24
C ALA A 10 23.98 32.22 -2.32
N TYR A 11 24.46 32.27 -3.56
CA TYR A 11 23.92 31.41 -4.64
C TYR A 11 24.15 29.92 -4.37
N LEU A 12 25.32 29.56 -3.83
CA LEU A 12 25.63 28.18 -3.47
C LEU A 12 24.70 27.68 -2.34
N CYS A 13 24.43 28.50 -1.32
CA CYS A 13 23.51 28.16 -0.24
C CYS A 13 22.07 27.97 -0.74
N VAL A 14 21.59 28.83 -1.65
CA VAL A 14 20.25 28.68 -2.27
C VAL A 14 20.17 27.40 -3.09
N PHE A 15 21.18 27.11 -3.91
CA PHE A 15 21.21 25.89 -4.72
C PHE A 15 21.20 24.62 -3.87
N ILE A 16 22.04 24.56 -2.82
CA ILE A 16 22.07 23.44 -1.89
C ILE A 16 20.72 23.30 -1.17
N SER A 17 20.11 24.40 -0.75
CA SER A 17 18.79 24.37 -0.10
C SER A 17 17.71 23.81 -1.03
N ILE A 18 17.70 24.22 -2.30
CA ILE A 18 16.77 23.69 -3.32
C ILE A 18 17.01 22.20 -3.55
N VAL A 19 18.27 21.77 -3.71
CA VAL A 19 18.61 20.35 -3.90
C VAL A 19 18.22 19.51 -2.68
N CYS A 20 18.41 20.01 -1.46
CA CYS A 20 17.99 19.34 -0.23
C CYS A 20 16.46 19.24 -0.14
N ILE A 21 15.71 20.30 -0.49
CA ILE A 21 14.24 20.30 -0.51
C ILE A 21 13.72 19.29 -1.55
N ILE A 22 14.27 19.30 -2.77
CA ILE A 22 13.89 18.35 -3.83
C ILE A 22 14.22 16.91 -3.42
N SER A 23 15.37 16.68 -2.76
CA SER A 23 15.76 15.34 -2.30
C SER A 23 14.87 14.83 -1.16
N ALA A 24 14.40 15.71 -0.27
CA ALA A 24 13.44 15.37 0.77
C ALA A 24 12.04 15.07 0.20
N LEU A 25 11.58 15.85 -0.78
CA LEU A 25 10.36 15.55 -1.55
C LEU A 25 10.49 14.22 -2.31
N SER A 26 11.66 13.94 -2.90
CA SER A 26 11.90 12.72 -3.67
C SER A 26 11.99 11.46 -2.80
N LYS A 27 12.60 11.53 -1.61
CA LYS A 27 12.59 10.44 -0.61
C LYS A 27 11.23 10.25 0.05
N SER A 28 10.30 11.18 -0.11
CA SER A 28 8.97 11.20 0.53
C SER A 28 7.86 10.57 -0.33
N ASN A 29 8.02 10.49 -1.65
CA ASN A 29 6.92 10.18 -2.56
C ASN A 29 6.59 8.69 -2.76
N SER A 30 7.43 7.78 -2.27
CA SER A 30 7.18 6.34 -2.34
C SER A 30 7.42 5.72 -0.98
N ALA A 31 6.45 4.96 -0.45
CA ALA A 31 6.63 4.18 0.77
C ALA A 31 6.05 2.78 0.65
N THR A 32 6.68 1.87 1.39
CA THR A 32 6.18 0.54 1.66
C THR A 32 6.07 0.40 3.18
N VAL A 33 4.92 -0.04 3.66
CA VAL A 33 4.69 -0.30 5.08
C VAL A 33 4.22 -1.73 5.23
N ASP A 34 5.04 -2.54 5.89
CA ASP A 34 4.66 -3.90 6.25
C ASP A 34 4.01 -3.88 7.62
N HIS A 35 2.76 -4.37 7.69
CA HIS A 35 2.06 -4.53 8.95
C HIS A 35 1.78 -6.00 9.18
N THR A 36 2.54 -6.62 10.06
CA THR A 36 2.26 -8.00 10.48
C THR A 36 1.05 -8.00 11.40
N PHE A 37 -0.11 -8.41 10.90
CA PHE A 37 -1.27 -8.69 11.74
C PHE A 37 -1.05 -10.04 12.42
N VAL A 38 -0.56 -10.01 13.66
CA VAL A 38 -0.54 -11.20 14.51
C VAL A 38 -1.94 -11.41 15.04
N LYS A 39 -2.52 -12.58 14.76
CA LYS A 39 -3.81 -13.01 15.31
C LYS A 39 -3.84 -12.70 16.81
N THR A 40 -4.70 -11.80 17.24
CA THR A 40 -5.06 -11.73 18.65
C THR A 40 -6.05 -12.87 18.86
N ASP A 41 -5.80 -13.74 19.82
CA ASP A 41 -6.60 -14.95 20.10
C ASP A 41 -8.02 -14.65 20.60
N ASP A 42 -8.51 -13.43 20.42
CA ASP A 42 -9.81 -13.01 20.88
C ASP A 42 -10.81 -12.89 19.71
N VAL A 43 -11.99 -13.46 19.98
CA VAL A 43 -13.24 -13.42 19.24
C VAL A 43 -13.39 -14.50 18.15
N GLY A 44 -14.12 -15.54 18.54
CA GLY A 44 -14.47 -16.67 17.67
C GLY A 44 -15.23 -16.28 16.40
N GLY A 45 -14.92 -17.02 15.33
CA GLY A 45 -15.90 -17.37 14.30
C GLY A 45 -16.02 -16.48 13.08
N THR A 46 -15.40 -15.30 13.03
CA THR A 46 -15.29 -14.51 11.79
C THR A 46 -13.83 -14.50 11.36
N GLY A 47 -13.56 -14.93 10.11
CA GLY A 47 -12.21 -15.04 9.55
C GLY A 47 -11.38 -13.77 9.81
N GLY A 48 -10.07 -13.93 9.99
CA GLY A 48 -9.18 -12.78 10.23
C GLY A 48 -9.05 -11.83 9.04
N ASP A 49 -9.76 -12.09 7.94
CA ASP A 49 -9.81 -11.30 6.72
C ASP A 49 -10.43 -9.91 6.93
N VAL A 50 -11.59 -9.81 7.59
CA VAL A 50 -12.29 -8.52 7.80
C VAL A 50 -11.48 -7.56 8.69
N PRO A 51 -10.96 -7.97 9.87
CA PRO A 51 -10.07 -7.12 10.66
C PRO A 51 -8.78 -6.74 9.92
N ALA A 52 -8.20 -7.65 9.13
CA ALA A 52 -7.01 -7.38 8.33
C ALA A 52 -7.28 -6.33 7.25
N ILE A 53 -8.41 -6.41 6.55
CA ILE A 53 -8.84 -5.41 5.55
C ILE A 53 -9.07 -4.05 6.21
N ARG A 54 -9.70 -4.01 7.39
CA ARG A 54 -9.90 -2.76 8.14
C ARG A 54 -8.57 -2.12 8.54
N ALA A 55 -7.63 -2.89 9.07
CA ALA A 55 -6.30 -2.41 9.44
C ALA A 55 -5.52 -1.89 8.22
N LEU A 56 -5.55 -2.66 7.12
CA LEU A 56 -4.95 -2.28 5.85
C LEU A 56 -5.50 -0.95 5.33
N ASN A 57 -6.82 -0.75 5.39
CA ASN A 57 -7.44 0.50 4.96
C ASN A 57 -7.01 1.69 5.82
N GLY A 58 -6.90 1.49 7.14
CA GLY A 58 -6.36 2.50 8.05
C GLY A 58 -4.94 2.95 7.66
N LEU A 59 -4.07 2.00 7.31
CA LEU A 59 -2.70 2.29 6.85
C LEU A 59 -2.68 3.07 5.54
N VAL A 60 -3.51 2.65 4.57
CA VAL A 60 -3.68 3.32 3.27
C VAL A 60 -4.17 4.75 3.47
N GLN A 61 -5.25 4.96 4.20
CA GLN A 61 -5.82 6.30 4.39
C GLN A 61 -4.86 7.25 5.13
N ALA A 62 -4.12 6.74 6.10
CA ALA A 62 -3.17 7.56 6.87
C ALA A 62 -1.93 7.98 6.06
N ASN A 63 -1.54 7.25 5.02
CA ASN A 63 -0.24 7.42 4.38
C ASN A 63 -0.26 7.64 2.86
N PHE A 64 -1.35 7.30 2.17
CA PHE A 64 -1.43 7.36 0.70
C PHE A 64 -1.70 8.78 0.17
N LEU A 65 -2.46 9.61 0.89
CA LEU A 65 -2.96 10.89 0.37
C LEU A 65 -1.87 11.86 -0.13
N ASP A 66 -0.60 11.65 0.29
CA ASP A 66 0.54 12.49 -0.06
C ASP A 66 1.66 11.75 -0.85
N ARG A 67 1.36 10.61 -1.51
CA ARG A 67 2.41 9.77 -2.16
C ARG A 67 2.11 9.41 -3.61
N ASP A 68 3.17 9.33 -4.41
CA ASP A 68 3.13 8.82 -5.78
C ASP A 68 2.90 7.31 -5.81
N TYR A 69 3.38 6.63 -4.76
CA TYR A 69 3.28 5.19 -4.55
C TYR A 69 3.19 4.85 -3.05
N TYR A 70 2.24 3.99 -2.71
CA TYR A 70 2.09 3.41 -1.38
C TYR A 70 1.70 1.94 -1.49
N GLU A 71 2.45 1.08 -0.81
CA GLU A 71 2.09 -0.33 -0.63
C GLU A 71 1.98 -0.64 0.86
N ALA A 72 0.85 -1.25 1.22
CA ALA A 72 0.61 -1.79 2.54
C ALA A 72 0.33 -3.29 2.43
N SER A 73 0.88 -4.07 3.35
CA SER A 73 0.67 -5.52 3.42
C SER A 73 0.16 -5.94 4.80
N SER A 74 -0.72 -6.95 4.81
CA SER A 74 -1.18 -7.63 6.01
C SER A 74 -1.20 -9.14 5.76
N ILE A 75 -0.62 -9.92 6.67
CA ILE A 75 -0.58 -11.38 6.60
C ILE A 75 -1.31 -11.93 7.82
N GLU A 76 -2.35 -12.73 7.59
CA GLU A 76 -2.99 -13.54 8.62
C GLU A 76 -2.26 -14.89 8.69
N THR A 77 -1.47 -15.08 9.75
CA THR A 77 -0.58 -16.24 9.88
C THR A 77 -1.32 -17.58 10.05
N SER A 78 -2.53 -17.59 10.61
CA SER A 78 -3.26 -18.86 10.86
C SER A 78 -3.97 -19.44 9.64
N SER A 79 -4.42 -18.60 8.71
CA SER A 79 -5.06 -19.02 7.46
C SER A 79 -4.08 -19.03 6.30
N GLY A 80 -2.90 -18.42 6.48
CA GLY A 80 -1.97 -18.15 5.38
C GLY A 80 -2.51 -17.10 4.42
N LEU A 81 -3.60 -16.40 4.77
CA LEU A 81 -4.18 -15.32 3.98
C LEU A 81 -3.25 -14.12 3.98
N ARG A 82 -3.00 -13.59 2.79
CA ARG A 82 -2.11 -12.48 2.50
C ARG A 82 -2.93 -11.45 1.76
N ILE A 83 -2.92 -10.23 2.28
CA ILE A 83 -3.65 -9.12 1.71
C ILE A 83 -2.65 -8.00 1.48
N TYR A 84 -2.63 -7.43 0.28
CA TYR A 84 -1.87 -6.19 0.04
C TYR A 84 -2.68 -5.17 -0.73
N ALA A 85 -2.51 -3.91 -0.35
CA ALA A 85 -3.04 -2.76 -1.05
C ALA A 85 -1.87 -2.05 -1.73
N ASN A 86 -1.94 -1.89 -3.05
CA ASN A 86 -0.99 -1.14 -3.85
C ASN A 86 -1.68 0.05 -4.49
N TYR A 87 -1.37 1.24 -3.99
CA TYR A 87 -2.05 2.48 -4.30
C TYR A 87 -1.03 3.46 -4.87
N ASN A 88 -1.21 3.85 -6.11
CA ASN A 88 -0.37 4.82 -6.80
C ASN A 88 -1.26 5.79 -7.60
N LYS A 89 -0.64 6.75 -8.30
CA LYS A 89 -1.39 7.74 -9.10
C LYS A 89 -2.29 7.15 -10.20
N LYS A 90 -2.02 5.92 -10.64
CA LYS A 90 -2.72 5.25 -11.73
C LYS A 90 -3.71 4.19 -11.24
N HIS A 91 -3.40 3.55 -10.11
CA HIS A 91 -4.05 2.31 -9.68
C HIS A 91 -4.32 2.29 -8.19
N GLN A 92 -5.46 1.71 -7.84
CA GLN A 92 -5.81 1.34 -6.47
C GLN A 92 -6.18 -0.14 -6.51
N ALA A 93 -5.16 -0.97 -6.27
CA ALA A 93 -5.27 -2.41 -6.40
C ALA A 93 -5.24 -3.06 -5.01
N LEU A 94 -6.09 -4.04 -4.82
CA LEU A 94 -6.09 -4.95 -3.68
C LEU A 94 -5.78 -6.34 -4.20
N PHE A 95 -4.78 -6.98 -3.62
CA PHE A 95 -4.58 -8.40 -3.77
C PHE A 95 -4.98 -9.13 -2.52
N ILE A 96 -5.50 -10.31 -2.74
CA ILE A 96 -5.74 -11.29 -1.72
C ILE A 96 -5.23 -12.62 -2.24
N GLY A 97 -4.49 -13.34 -1.42
CA GLY A 97 -4.13 -14.72 -1.73
C GLY A 97 -3.80 -15.53 -0.50
N THR A 98 -3.78 -16.83 -0.65
CA THR A 98 -3.51 -17.79 0.42
C THR A 98 -2.28 -18.62 0.06
N ALA A 99 -1.70 -19.28 1.07
CA ALA A 99 -0.51 -20.11 0.89
C ALA A 99 -0.75 -21.37 0.03
N ASP A 100 -2.01 -21.75 -0.19
CA ASP A 100 -2.42 -22.91 -1.02
C ASP A 100 -2.60 -22.55 -2.51
N GLY A 101 -2.33 -21.31 -2.91
CA GLY A 101 -2.28 -20.88 -4.31
C GLY A 101 -3.52 -20.16 -4.82
N TRP A 102 -4.59 -20.02 -4.03
CA TRP A 102 -5.72 -19.14 -4.38
C TRP A 102 -5.27 -17.68 -4.29
N SER A 103 -5.39 -16.91 -5.38
CA SER A 103 -5.05 -15.49 -5.37
C SER A 103 -5.82 -14.68 -6.41
N PHE A 104 -6.21 -13.46 -6.04
CA PHE A 104 -7.03 -12.57 -6.84
C PHE A 104 -6.58 -11.12 -6.66
N PHE A 105 -6.68 -10.36 -7.75
CA PHE A 105 -6.51 -8.92 -7.74
C PHE A 105 -7.83 -8.23 -8.05
N TYR A 106 -8.10 -7.16 -7.32
CA TYR A 106 -9.27 -6.33 -7.46
C TYR A 106 -8.86 -4.87 -7.57
N TYR A 107 -9.67 -4.07 -8.26
CA TYR A 107 -9.72 -2.65 -7.99
C TYR A 107 -10.42 -2.46 -6.64
N ALA A 108 -9.81 -1.71 -5.73
CA ALA A 108 -10.44 -1.32 -4.48
C ALA A 108 -9.95 0.05 -4.05
N THR A 109 -10.87 0.96 -3.85
CA THR A 109 -10.67 2.29 -3.26
C THR A 109 -10.72 2.21 -1.72
N PRO A 110 -10.25 3.22 -0.98
CA PRO A 110 -10.39 3.23 0.48
C PRO A 110 -11.85 3.17 0.95
N ALA A 111 -12.78 3.73 0.16
CA ALA A 111 -14.20 3.70 0.45
C ALA A 111 -14.77 2.28 0.29
N GLU A 112 -14.38 1.56 -0.75
CA GLU A 112 -14.78 0.16 -0.96
C GLU A 112 -14.19 -0.76 0.10
N LEU A 113 -12.94 -0.53 0.53
CA LEU A 113 -12.34 -1.27 1.65
C LEU A 113 -13.09 -1.01 2.97
N ASN A 114 -13.55 0.21 3.21
CA ASN A 114 -14.39 0.52 4.37
C ASN A 114 -15.74 -0.20 4.28
N MET A 115 -16.40 -0.16 3.12
CA MET A 115 -17.65 -0.89 2.90
C MET A 115 -17.48 -2.39 3.18
N ILE A 116 -16.42 -3.02 2.67
CA ILE A 116 -16.10 -4.44 2.93
C ILE A 116 -15.97 -4.71 4.42
N ALA A 117 -15.21 -3.87 5.13
CA ALA A 117 -15.00 -4.01 6.55
C ALA A 117 -16.29 -3.80 7.37
N ASP A 118 -17.09 -2.79 7.02
CA ASP A 118 -18.31 -2.41 7.74
C ASP A 118 -19.43 -3.43 7.55
N HIS A 119 -19.54 -4.00 6.33
CA HIS A 119 -20.48 -5.06 6.02
C HIS A 119 -19.96 -6.47 6.36
N SER A 120 -18.76 -6.58 6.92
CA SER A 120 -18.12 -7.86 7.27
C SER A 120 -18.10 -8.84 6.09
N ILE A 121 -17.75 -8.35 4.90
CA ILE A 121 -17.71 -9.14 3.67
C ILE A 121 -16.44 -10.01 3.69
N PRO A 122 -16.57 -11.35 3.68
CA PRO A 122 -15.42 -12.23 3.72
C PRO A 122 -14.69 -12.29 2.37
N ALA A 123 -13.40 -12.63 2.39
CA ALA A 123 -12.49 -12.62 1.24
C ALA A 123 -13.02 -13.39 0.02
N HIS A 124 -13.64 -14.56 0.26
CA HIS A 124 -14.18 -15.40 -0.82
C HIS A 124 -15.38 -14.77 -1.56
N LYS A 125 -16.06 -13.78 -0.96
CA LYS A 125 -17.21 -13.07 -1.57
C LYS A 125 -16.85 -11.75 -2.22
N LEU A 126 -15.59 -11.32 -2.15
CA LEU A 126 -15.20 -9.99 -2.65
C LEU A 126 -15.43 -9.81 -4.14
N HIS A 127 -15.41 -10.89 -4.92
CA HIS A 127 -15.75 -10.86 -6.35
C HIS A 127 -17.17 -10.38 -6.65
N GLU A 128 -18.10 -10.45 -5.68
CA GLU A 128 -19.47 -9.94 -5.81
C GLU A 128 -19.54 -8.40 -5.66
N PHE A 129 -18.52 -7.80 -5.04
CA PHE A 129 -18.53 -6.39 -4.63
C PHE A 129 -17.42 -5.56 -5.27
N LEU A 130 -16.31 -6.19 -5.65
CA LEU A 130 -15.15 -5.55 -6.23
C LEU A 130 -14.96 -5.97 -7.68
N ARG A 131 -14.57 -5.00 -8.50
CA ARG A 131 -14.21 -5.25 -9.90
C ARG A 131 -12.85 -5.97 -9.96
N PRO A 132 -12.70 -7.06 -10.72
CA PRO A 132 -11.40 -7.70 -10.89
C PRO A 132 -10.40 -6.74 -11.55
N PHE A 133 -9.14 -6.83 -11.13
CA PHE A 133 -8.05 -6.14 -11.80
C PHE A 133 -7.58 -6.98 -12.99
N PRO A 134 -7.46 -6.41 -14.21
CA PRO A 134 -7.08 -7.14 -15.40
C PRO A 134 -5.66 -7.72 -15.29
N GLU A 135 -5.52 -9.02 -15.60
CA GLU A 135 -4.26 -9.75 -15.51
C GLU A 135 -3.17 -9.13 -16.39
N GLU A 136 -3.55 -8.63 -17.57
CA GLU A 136 -2.64 -8.02 -18.55
C GLU A 136 -2.02 -6.69 -18.08
N ARG A 137 -2.47 -6.14 -16.95
CA ARG A 137 -1.95 -4.90 -16.35
C ARG A 137 -1.28 -5.13 -15.00
N LEU A 138 -1.15 -6.38 -14.54
CA LEU A 138 -0.51 -6.69 -13.25
C LEU A 138 0.94 -6.23 -13.20
N ASP A 139 1.60 -6.11 -14.36
CA ASP A 139 2.94 -5.56 -14.47
C ASP A 139 3.02 -4.06 -14.14
N GLU A 140 1.91 -3.33 -14.27
CA GLU A 140 1.76 -1.93 -13.90
C GLU A 140 1.61 -1.70 -12.38
N ILE A 141 1.34 -2.77 -11.62
CA ILE A 141 1.31 -2.73 -10.16
C ILE A 141 2.75 -2.97 -9.69
N PRO A 142 3.49 -1.95 -9.23
CA PRO A 142 4.84 -2.16 -8.74
C PRO A 142 4.71 -2.87 -7.41
N THR A 143 4.84 -4.19 -7.36
CA THR A 143 4.85 -4.94 -6.09
C THR A 143 6.28 -5.36 -5.78
N ARG A 144 6.69 -5.30 -4.50
CA ARG A 144 7.85 -6.09 -4.05
C ARG A 144 7.55 -7.58 -4.09
N SER A 145 6.27 -7.94 -4.19
CA SER A 145 5.76 -9.28 -4.01
C SER A 145 5.92 -10.22 -5.21
N ARG A 146 6.54 -9.80 -6.33
CA ARG A 146 6.80 -10.71 -7.47
C ARG A 146 7.63 -11.94 -7.09
N SER A 147 8.33 -11.93 -5.95
CA SER A 147 9.01 -13.10 -5.41
C SER A 147 8.08 -14.16 -4.78
N TRP A 148 6.80 -13.85 -4.57
CA TRP A 148 5.87 -14.74 -3.86
C TRP A 148 4.79 -15.37 -4.74
N SER A 149 4.62 -14.90 -5.98
CA SER A 149 3.79 -15.54 -7.02
C SER A 149 4.56 -16.61 -7.82
N LEU A 150 5.82 -16.86 -7.46
CA LEU A 150 6.72 -17.83 -8.10
C LEU A 150 7.22 -18.92 -7.12
N LEU A 151 6.61 -19.03 -5.93
CA LEU A 151 6.81 -20.10 -4.96
C LEU A 151 5.49 -20.84 -4.75
#